data_AF-A0A6C0DNZ3-F1
#
_entry.id   AF-A0A6C0DNZ3-F1
#
_cell.length_a   1.000
_cell.length_b   1.000
_cell.length_c   1.000
_cell.angle_alpha   90.00
_cell.angle_beta   90.00
_cell.angle_gamma   90.00
#
_symmetry.space_group_name_H-M   'P 1'
#
loop_
_entity.id
_entity.type
_entity.pdbx_description
1 polymer ?
#
loop_
_entity_poly.entity_id
_entity_poly.type
_entity_poly.pdbx_seq_one_letter_code
_entity_poly.pdbx_strand_id
1 'polypeptide(L)'
;MALSSNEIYKIKVGDLYFTIKKTVSMAYSQTDTVDDFLKIGGDDMCVEYKYNKTNPAHVELHWLHTDGQKCVEGDMKISGENTLFLFYLSIQILKLYTPVTHIEFLDNSKFPCKLPNGKSEKIHLSHYYFLFHGKTWYHAKFGAYPLDAGQRIQYDSFLKNFDNHDMKPPTFDFKNNDLNAMFLPIWNTTNTWREFIHRIHATPNICQKVYPWYYNAALLLTKKLDIPAMWCIDVQRLKFKNIPFERISKTTGGRVRMKTYIQEKIGKDCPIPSLCNELKYR
;
A
#
# COMPACT_ATOMS: atom_id res chain seq x y z
N MET A 1 -25.70 20.57 18.70
CA MET A 1 -24.53 20.57 17.80
C MET A 1 -25.03 20.30 16.38
N ALA A 2 -24.73 21.17 15.42
CA ALA A 2 -25.10 20.92 14.02
C ALA A 2 -24.25 19.75 13.48
N LEU A 3 -24.89 18.63 13.15
CA LEU A 3 -24.26 17.55 12.39
C LEU A 3 -23.77 18.15 11.07
N SER A 4 -22.46 18.16 10.84
CA SER A 4 -21.94 18.64 9.55
C SER A 4 -22.56 17.80 8.44
N SER A 5 -23.17 18.44 7.46
CA SER A 5 -23.92 17.76 6.41
C SER A 5 -23.03 16.79 5.65
N ASN A 6 -23.57 15.61 5.34
CA ASN A 6 -23.00 14.73 4.32
C ASN A 6 -22.88 15.52 3.00
N GLU A 7 -21.79 15.35 2.28
CA GLU A 7 -21.55 16.05 1.01
C GLU A 7 -21.11 15.07 -0.07
N ILE A 8 -21.60 15.28 -1.30
CA ILE A 8 -21.09 14.63 -2.50
C ILE A 8 -20.90 15.70 -3.57
N TYR A 9 -19.73 15.71 -4.20
CA TYR A 9 -19.42 16.64 -5.28
C TYR A 9 -18.31 16.09 -6.18
N LYS A 10 -18.19 16.66 -7.38
CA LYS A 10 -17.11 16.36 -8.32
C LYS A 10 -16.08 17.48 -8.35
N ILE A 11 -14.83 17.11 -8.57
CA ILE A 11 -13.74 18.04 -8.85
C ILE A 11 -13.09 17.73 -10.20
N LYS A 12 -12.56 18.76 -10.85
CA LYS A 12 -11.76 18.69 -12.07
C LYS A 12 -10.31 18.96 -11.74
N VAL A 13 -9.39 18.16 -12.28
CA VAL A 13 -7.94 18.33 -12.12
C VAL A 13 -7.28 18.13 -13.48
N GLY A 14 -6.94 19.21 -14.18
CA GLY A 14 -6.60 19.12 -15.60
C GLY A 14 -7.77 18.51 -16.39
N ASP A 15 -7.53 17.41 -17.09
CA ASP A 15 -8.58 16.67 -17.83
C ASP A 15 -9.20 15.52 -17.02
N LEU A 16 -8.82 15.37 -15.75
CA LEU A 16 -9.28 14.30 -14.87
C LEU A 16 -10.44 14.75 -13.98
N TYR A 17 -11.33 13.81 -13.65
CA TYR A 17 -12.49 14.04 -12.81
C TYR A 17 -12.48 13.07 -11.62
N PHE A 18 -12.69 13.60 -10.42
CA PHE A 18 -12.77 12.79 -9.20
C PHE A 18 -14.07 13.08 -8.46
N THR A 19 -14.63 12.05 -7.83
CA THR A 19 -15.78 12.20 -6.93
C THR A 19 -15.31 12.23 -5.48
N ILE A 20 -15.83 13.21 -4.75
CA ILE A 20 -15.59 13.42 -3.33
C ILE A 20 -16.87 13.12 -2.58
N LYS A 21 -16.77 12.29 -1.54
CA LYS A 21 -17.89 11.93 -0.66
C LYS A 21 -17.47 12.07 0.79
N LYS A 22 -18.10 13.00 1.49
CA LYS A 22 -17.97 13.20 2.93
C LYS A 22 -19.20 12.64 3.66
N THR A 23 -18.98 11.79 4.64
CA THR A 23 -20.04 11.26 5.52
C THR A 23 -19.66 11.43 6.98
N VAL A 24 -20.64 11.52 7.87
CA VAL A 24 -20.43 11.60 9.32
C VAL A 24 -21.08 10.40 9.99
N SER A 25 -20.38 9.68 10.88
CA SER A 25 -21.01 8.64 11.69
C SER A 25 -21.90 9.26 12.75
N MET A 26 -22.97 8.55 13.11
CA MET A 26 -23.80 8.94 14.24
C MET A 26 -23.24 8.26 15.49
N ALA A 27 -23.04 9.03 16.57
CA ALA A 27 -22.81 8.46 17.88
C ALA A 27 -24.08 7.73 18.35
N TYR A 28 -23.95 6.47 18.76
CA TYR A 28 -25.06 5.69 19.31
C TYR A 28 -25.17 5.85 20.83
N SER A 29 -24.07 6.24 21.48
CA SER A 29 -23.99 6.57 22.91
C SER A 29 -23.28 7.92 23.15
N GLN A 30 -23.44 8.52 24.34
CA GLN A 30 -22.72 9.76 24.70
C GLN A 30 -21.20 9.59 24.82
N THR A 31 -20.73 8.35 24.95
CA THR A 31 -19.30 8.01 25.01
C THR A 31 -18.71 7.69 23.64
N ASP A 32 -19.55 7.55 22.60
CA ASP A 32 -19.06 7.23 21.27
C ASP A 32 -18.38 8.44 20.64
N THR A 33 -17.24 8.18 20.02
CA THR A 33 -16.57 9.17 19.18
C THR A 33 -17.34 9.32 17.87
N VAL A 34 -17.60 10.57 17.48
CA VAL A 34 -18.16 10.90 16.17
C VAL A 34 -17.02 11.04 15.19
N ASP A 35 -16.98 10.14 14.21
CA ASP A 35 -15.97 10.13 13.16
C ASP A 35 -16.57 10.68 11.85
N ASP A 36 -15.82 11.55 11.19
CA ASP A 36 -16.08 11.94 9.82
C ASP A 36 -15.29 11.01 8.89
N PHE A 37 -15.88 10.69 7.75
CA PHE A 37 -15.27 9.88 6.69
C PHE A 37 -15.21 10.69 5.40
N LEU A 38 -14.06 10.68 4.73
CA LEU A 38 -13.83 11.36 3.46
C LEU A 38 -13.31 10.36 2.44
N LYS A 39 -14.09 10.12 1.38
CA LYS A 39 -13.72 9.26 0.26
C LYS A 39 -13.44 10.09 -0.99
N ILE A 40 -12.34 9.77 -1.68
CA ILE A 40 -11.83 10.51 -2.84
C ILE A 40 -11.35 9.50 -3.88
N GLY A 41 -11.90 9.52 -5.10
CA GLY A 41 -11.47 8.60 -6.15
C GLY A 41 -12.40 8.50 -7.36
N GLY A 42 -12.38 7.34 -8.01
CA GLY A 42 -13.27 6.93 -9.10
C GLY A 42 -13.81 5.51 -8.89
N ASP A 43 -14.34 4.88 -9.96
CA ASP A 43 -14.99 3.57 -9.89
C ASP A 43 -14.03 2.46 -9.43
N ASP A 44 -12.77 2.50 -9.87
CA ASP A 44 -11.81 1.40 -9.71
C ASP A 44 -10.87 1.54 -8.48
N MET A 45 -10.74 2.74 -7.94
CA MET A 45 -9.86 3.02 -6.79
C MET A 45 -10.29 4.29 -6.07
N CYS A 46 -10.24 4.24 -4.74
CA CYS A 46 -10.38 5.44 -3.92
C CYS A 46 -9.53 5.37 -2.66
N VAL A 47 -9.34 6.54 -2.07
CA VAL A 47 -8.78 6.73 -0.74
C VAL A 47 -9.92 7.06 0.21
N GLU A 48 -9.98 6.38 1.36
CA GLU A 48 -10.84 6.75 2.47
C GLU A 48 -10.01 7.24 3.64
N TYR A 49 -10.42 8.36 4.22
CA TYR A 49 -9.93 8.86 5.48
C TYR A 49 -11.03 8.81 6.53
N LYS A 50 -10.70 8.32 7.72
CA LYS A 50 -11.51 8.41 8.92
C LYS A 50 -10.82 9.35 9.89
N TYR A 51 -11.52 10.38 10.34
CA TYR A 51 -10.95 11.40 11.22
C TYR A 51 -11.96 11.90 12.24
N ASN A 52 -11.45 12.22 13.43
CA ASN A 52 -12.24 12.71 14.53
C ASN A 52 -11.98 14.21 14.73
N LYS A 53 -13.05 15.01 14.86
CA LYS A 53 -12.92 16.45 15.10
C LYS A 53 -12.32 16.81 16.46
N THR A 54 -12.39 15.90 17.44
CA THR A 54 -11.77 16.10 18.76
C THR A 54 -10.28 15.77 18.78
N ASN A 55 -9.81 14.95 17.84
CA ASN A 55 -8.39 14.68 17.60
C ASN A 55 -8.03 14.90 16.12
N PRO A 56 -8.08 16.14 15.63
CA PRO A 56 -7.96 16.43 14.20
C PRO A 56 -6.55 16.19 13.63
N ALA A 57 -5.56 16.03 14.52
CA ALA A 57 -4.16 15.83 14.15
C ALA A 57 -3.89 14.42 13.60
N HIS A 58 -4.64 13.41 14.05
CA HIS A 58 -4.46 12.01 13.68
C HIS A 58 -5.63 11.54 12.81
N VAL A 59 -5.30 11.02 11.63
CA VAL A 59 -6.28 10.52 10.66
C VAL A 59 -5.93 9.09 10.31
N GLU A 60 -6.94 8.22 10.27
CA GLU A 60 -6.79 6.85 9.80
C GLU A 60 -7.06 6.80 8.29
N LEU A 61 -6.14 6.20 7.53
CA LEU A 61 -6.22 6.01 6.09
C LEU A 61 -6.55 4.55 5.78
N HIS A 62 -7.61 4.36 5.01
CA HIS A 62 -8.03 3.07 4.48
C HIS A 62 -7.88 3.09 2.97
N TRP A 63 -6.96 2.29 2.44
CA TRP A 63 -6.85 2.07 1.01
C TRP A 63 -7.98 1.15 0.56
N LEU A 64 -8.87 1.66 -0.27
CA LEU A 64 -9.96 0.87 -0.84
C LEU A 64 -9.58 0.51 -2.27
N HIS A 65 -8.81 -0.57 -2.40
CA HIS A 65 -8.81 -1.34 -3.63
C HIS A 65 -10.18 -2.00 -3.72
N THR A 66 -10.97 -1.55 -4.68
CA THR A 66 -12.25 -2.15 -4.91
C THR A 66 -12.06 -3.34 -5.82
N ASP A 67 -12.03 -4.54 -5.23
CA ASP A 67 -12.10 -5.83 -5.93
C ASP A 67 -13.46 -5.95 -6.70
N GLY A 68 -13.68 -5.09 -7.71
CA GLY A 68 -14.89 -5.01 -8.55
C GLY A 68 -16.06 -4.20 -7.98
N GLN A 69 -15.92 -3.48 -6.86
CA GLN A 69 -16.99 -2.64 -6.29
C GLN A 69 -16.80 -1.16 -6.63
N LYS A 70 -17.86 -0.36 -6.81
CA LYS A 70 -17.67 1.09 -7.01
C LYS A 70 -17.41 1.78 -5.66
N CYS A 71 -16.27 2.42 -5.46
CA CYS A 71 -16.04 3.20 -4.24
C CYS A 71 -16.77 4.55 -4.29
N VAL A 72 -16.61 5.26 -5.41
CA VAL A 72 -17.30 6.50 -5.76
C VAL A 72 -17.49 6.51 -7.28
N GLU A 73 -18.50 7.22 -7.80
CA GLU A 73 -18.73 7.27 -9.25
C GLU A 73 -17.57 7.97 -9.99
N GLY A 74 -16.94 7.33 -10.97
CA GLY A 74 -15.99 7.98 -11.87
C GLY A 74 -15.28 7.05 -12.86
N ASP A 75 -14.91 7.55 -14.03
CA ASP A 75 -14.44 6.73 -15.18
C ASP A 75 -12.91 6.49 -15.21
N MET A 76 -12.18 6.89 -14.17
CA MET A 76 -10.71 6.91 -14.20
C MET A 76 -10.09 5.60 -13.69
N LYS A 77 -9.26 4.97 -14.53
CA LYS A 77 -8.33 3.91 -14.12
C LYS A 77 -7.10 4.52 -13.44
N ILE A 78 -6.87 4.18 -12.17
CA ILE A 78 -5.76 4.69 -11.38
C ILE A 78 -4.72 3.59 -11.19
N SER A 79 -3.52 3.80 -11.72
CA SER A 79 -2.38 2.88 -11.55
C SER A 79 -1.05 3.64 -11.55
N GLY A 80 -0.02 3.06 -10.93
CA GLY A 80 1.34 3.60 -10.93
C GLY A 80 1.44 5.00 -10.34
N GLU A 81 1.99 5.96 -11.10
CA GLU A 81 2.17 7.34 -10.68
C GLU A 81 0.83 8.05 -10.37
N ASN A 82 -0.27 7.62 -11.00
CA ASN A 82 -1.59 8.17 -10.72
C ASN A 82 -2.08 7.81 -9.31
N THR A 83 -1.58 6.73 -8.70
CA THR A 83 -1.88 6.39 -7.30
C THR A 83 -1.21 7.38 -6.34
N LEU A 84 0.04 7.80 -6.63
CA LEU A 84 0.72 8.85 -5.86
C LEU A 84 0.03 10.19 -6.01
N PHE A 85 -0.38 10.52 -7.24
CA PHE A 85 -1.13 11.73 -7.53
C PHE A 85 -2.46 11.79 -6.77
N LEU A 86 -3.25 10.71 -6.82
CA LEU A 86 -4.50 10.60 -6.06
C LEU A 86 -4.26 10.84 -4.57
N PHE A 87 -3.21 10.23 -4.00
CA PHE A 87 -2.88 10.39 -2.60
C PHE A 87 -2.55 11.84 -2.21
N TYR A 88 -1.74 12.54 -3.01
CA TYR A 88 -1.40 13.93 -2.73
C TYR A 88 -2.62 14.85 -2.86
N LEU A 89 -3.43 14.64 -3.91
CA LEU A 89 -4.70 15.33 -4.09
C LEU A 89 -5.64 15.09 -2.90
N SER A 90 -5.74 13.83 -2.45
CA SER A 90 -6.64 13.45 -1.36
C SER A 90 -6.22 14.07 -0.03
N ILE A 91 -4.91 14.20 0.24
CA ILE A 91 -4.40 14.95 1.39
C ILE A 91 -4.74 16.44 1.28
N GLN A 92 -4.56 17.06 0.11
CA GLN A 92 -4.88 18.47 -0.07
C GLN A 92 -6.37 18.76 0.18
N ILE A 93 -7.25 17.85 -0.25
CA ILE A 93 -8.69 17.96 0.00
C ILE A 93 -9.02 17.68 1.48
N LEU A 94 -8.39 16.68 2.10
CA LEU A 94 -8.55 16.39 3.53
C LEU A 94 -8.24 17.61 4.41
N LYS A 95 -7.20 18.38 4.05
CA LYS A 95 -6.85 19.63 4.74
C LYS A 95 -7.92 20.72 4.70
N LEU A 96 -8.89 20.64 3.78
CA LEU A 96 -10.05 21.53 3.78
C LEU A 96 -11.04 21.22 4.91
N TYR A 97 -10.98 20.01 5.47
CA TYR A 97 -11.92 19.52 6.47
C TYR A 97 -11.32 19.33 7.86
N THR A 98 -10.01 19.07 7.95
CA THR A 98 -9.31 18.87 9.22
C THR A 98 -7.84 19.32 9.13
N PRO A 99 -7.27 19.95 10.18
CA PRO A 99 -5.85 20.30 10.23
C PRO A 99 -4.96 19.07 10.51
N VAL A 100 -5.00 18.08 9.60
CA VAL A 100 -4.25 16.83 9.70
C VAL A 100 -2.74 17.08 9.71
N THR A 101 -2.03 16.41 10.63
CA THR A 101 -0.56 16.39 10.68
C THR A 101 -0.01 14.98 10.48
N HIS A 102 -0.75 13.95 10.91
CA HIS A 102 -0.35 12.56 10.80
C HIS A 102 -1.46 11.72 10.17
N ILE A 103 -1.06 10.81 9.28
CA ILE A 103 -1.93 9.82 8.66
C ILE A 103 -1.43 8.43 9.02
N GLU A 104 -2.26 7.64 9.69
CA GLU A 104 -1.97 6.29 10.15
C GLU A 104 -2.72 5.27 9.29
N PHE A 105 -2.13 4.12 9.00
CA PHE A 105 -2.78 3.08 8.20
C PHE A 105 -2.20 1.70 8.44
N LEU A 106 -3.04 0.69 8.19
CA LEU A 106 -2.63 -0.71 8.07
C LEU A 106 -2.25 -1.01 6.62
N ASP A 107 -1.01 -1.42 6.37
CA ASP A 107 -0.57 -1.90 5.07
C ASP A 107 -0.94 -3.37 4.87
N ASN A 108 -2.02 -3.61 4.14
CA ASN A 108 -2.43 -4.92 3.63
C ASN A 108 -2.32 -4.99 2.10
N SER A 109 -1.54 -4.11 1.49
CA SER A 109 -1.51 -3.91 0.04
C SER A 109 -0.94 -5.13 -0.68
N LYS A 110 -1.66 -5.59 -1.70
CA LYS A 110 -1.27 -6.70 -2.57
C LYS A 110 -1.42 -6.31 -4.03
N PHE A 111 -0.59 -6.89 -4.90
CA PHE A 111 -0.72 -6.71 -6.34
C PHE A 111 -0.75 -8.07 -7.06
N PRO A 112 -1.47 -8.17 -8.20
CA PRO A 112 -1.56 -9.42 -8.93
C PRO A 112 -0.25 -9.73 -9.68
N CYS A 113 0.14 -11.01 -9.66
CA CYS A 113 1.28 -11.56 -10.39
C CYS A 113 0.81 -12.77 -11.20
N LYS A 114 0.92 -12.68 -12.53
CA LYS A 114 0.53 -13.77 -13.43
C LYS A 114 1.65 -14.80 -13.54
N LEU A 115 1.47 -16.00 -13.00
CA LEU A 115 2.42 -17.10 -13.02
C LEU A 115 2.54 -17.77 -14.41
N PRO A 116 3.59 -18.59 -14.65
CA PRO A 116 3.79 -19.26 -15.94
C PRO A 116 2.63 -20.15 -16.41
N ASN A 117 1.88 -20.75 -15.47
CA ASN A 117 0.68 -21.54 -15.77
C ASN A 117 -0.55 -20.68 -16.09
N GLY A 118 -0.41 -19.35 -16.18
CA GLY A 118 -1.48 -18.41 -16.44
C GLY A 118 -2.29 -18.00 -15.21
N LYS A 119 -2.10 -18.64 -14.06
CA LYS A 119 -2.79 -18.30 -12.80
C LYS A 119 -2.32 -16.95 -12.28
N SER A 120 -3.25 -16.12 -11.79
CA SER A 120 -2.91 -14.86 -11.11
C SER A 120 -2.89 -15.07 -9.60
N GLU A 121 -1.74 -14.82 -8.98
CA GLU A 121 -1.55 -14.86 -7.52
C GLU A 121 -1.38 -13.46 -6.95
N LYS A 122 -1.76 -13.25 -5.69
CA LYS A 122 -1.54 -11.96 -4.99
C LYS A 122 -0.16 -11.98 -4.32
N ILE A 123 0.63 -10.93 -4.52
CA ILE A 123 1.92 -10.70 -3.84
C ILE A 123 1.78 -9.54 -2.86
N HIS A 124 2.31 -9.70 -1.64
CA HIS A 124 2.39 -8.61 -0.67
C HIS A 124 3.35 -7.51 -1.17
N LEU A 125 2.81 -6.30 -1.36
CA LEU A 125 3.58 -5.16 -1.86
C LEU A 125 4.72 -4.81 -0.90
N SER A 126 4.48 -4.88 0.41
CA SER A 126 5.48 -4.58 1.44
C SER A 126 6.73 -5.45 1.31
N HIS A 127 6.57 -6.77 1.24
CA HIS A 127 7.66 -7.74 1.16
C HIS A 127 8.39 -7.69 -0.18
N TYR A 128 7.64 -7.63 -1.28
CA TYR A 128 8.22 -7.52 -2.61
C TYR A 128 9.03 -6.23 -2.76
N TYR A 129 8.43 -5.09 -2.41
CA TYR A 129 9.09 -3.80 -2.57
C TYR A 129 10.28 -3.67 -1.60
N PHE A 130 10.16 -4.22 -0.38
CA PHE A 130 11.28 -4.31 0.56
C PHE A 130 12.46 -5.08 -0.02
N LEU A 131 12.22 -6.28 -0.56
CA LEU A 131 13.26 -7.10 -1.18
C LEU A 131 13.97 -6.38 -2.34
N PHE A 132 13.23 -5.66 -3.19
CA PHE A 132 13.79 -5.03 -4.40
C PHE A 132 14.38 -3.64 -4.19
N HIS A 133 13.89 -2.90 -3.19
CA HIS A 133 14.23 -1.49 -3.01
C HIS A 133 14.83 -1.18 -1.63
N GLY A 134 14.94 -2.18 -0.77
CA GLY A 134 15.48 -2.04 0.59
C GLY A 134 14.59 -1.28 1.56
N LYS A 135 13.38 -0.89 1.13
CA LYS A 135 12.37 -0.13 1.88
C LYS A 135 11.00 -0.63 1.45
N THR A 136 9.94 -0.43 2.23
CA THR A 136 8.56 -0.60 1.73
C THR A 136 8.17 0.51 0.76
N TRP A 137 7.14 0.29 -0.05
CA TRP A 137 6.66 1.28 -1.03
C TRP A 137 6.27 2.60 -0.35
N TYR A 138 5.54 2.52 0.76
CA TYR A 138 5.13 3.69 1.54
C TYR A 138 6.31 4.46 2.13
N HIS A 139 7.34 3.78 2.66
CA HIS A 139 8.58 4.45 3.10
C HIS A 139 9.25 5.15 1.91
N ALA A 140 9.41 4.46 0.78
CA ALA A 140 10.10 5.03 -0.38
C ALA A 140 9.37 6.21 -1.03
N LYS A 141 8.03 6.19 -1.06
CA LYS A 141 7.22 7.19 -1.78
C LYS A 141 6.69 8.32 -0.91
N PHE A 142 6.41 8.06 0.36
CA PHE A 142 5.81 9.05 1.26
C PHE A 142 6.65 9.35 2.50
N GLY A 143 7.81 8.70 2.65
CA GLY A 143 8.58 8.80 3.90
C GLY A 143 7.83 8.21 5.09
N ALA A 144 6.92 7.27 4.85
CA ALA A 144 6.18 6.60 5.91
C ALA A 144 7.12 5.83 6.84
N TYR A 145 6.77 5.77 8.11
CA TYR A 145 7.52 5.05 9.14
C TYR A 145 6.57 4.15 9.97
N PRO A 146 7.07 3.07 10.58
CA PRO A 146 6.26 2.27 11.50
C PRO A 146 5.69 3.12 12.63
N LEU A 147 4.39 2.94 12.89
CA LEU A 147 3.66 3.71 13.90
C LEU A 147 4.29 3.53 15.29
N ASP A 148 4.56 2.28 15.67
CA ASP A 148 5.24 1.95 16.92
C ASP A 148 6.75 2.27 16.86
N ALA A 149 7.26 2.88 17.93
CA ALA A 149 8.65 3.31 18.01
C ALA A 149 9.64 2.13 18.06
N GLY A 150 9.28 1.04 18.74
CA GLY A 150 10.11 -0.18 18.79
C GLY A 150 10.22 -0.84 17.41
N GLN A 151 9.09 -0.98 16.73
CA GLN A 151 9.03 -1.48 15.35
C GLN A 151 9.79 -0.59 14.38
N ARG A 152 9.85 0.73 14.61
CA ARG A 152 10.65 1.66 13.80
C ARG A 152 12.14 1.38 13.94
N ILE A 153 12.66 1.29 15.16
CA ILE A 153 14.07 0.97 15.43
C ILE A 153 14.44 -0.36 14.77
N GLN A 154 13.56 -1.35 14.91
CA GLN A 154 13.73 -2.66 14.34
C GLN A 154 13.75 -2.62 12.80
N TYR A 155 12.79 -1.95 12.17
CA TYR A 155 12.72 -1.80 10.72
C TYR A 155 13.94 -1.07 10.16
N ASP A 156 14.40 0.00 10.81
CA ASP A 156 15.60 0.74 10.40
C ASP A 156 16.86 -0.14 10.46
N SER A 157 16.91 -1.10 11.39
CA SER A 157 18.00 -2.09 11.45
C SER A 157 17.99 -3.04 10.24
N PHE A 158 16.80 -3.39 9.71
CA PHE A 158 16.69 -4.28 8.56
C PHE A 158 17.22 -3.64 7.27
N LEU A 159 17.11 -2.32 7.13
CA LEU A 159 17.60 -1.59 5.96
C LEU A 159 19.10 -1.81 5.73
N LYS A 160 19.86 -2.00 6.81
CA LYS A 160 21.31 -2.23 6.78
C LYS A 160 21.68 -3.65 6.34
N ASN A 161 20.75 -4.60 6.42
CA ASN A 161 21.02 -6.00 6.09
C ASN A 161 21.20 -6.24 4.58
N PHE A 162 20.76 -5.30 3.73
CA PHE A 162 20.93 -5.41 2.28
C PHE A 162 22.39 -5.31 1.83
N ASP A 163 23.19 -4.52 2.55
CA ASP A 163 24.61 -4.25 2.27
C ASP A 163 25.54 -5.08 3.16
N ASN A 164 24.99 -5.83 4.12
CA ASN A 164 25.76 -6.68 5.01
C ASN A 164 26.04 -8.04 4.36
N HIS A 165 27.33 -8.36 4.15
CA HIS A 165 27.78 -9.64 3.62
C HIS A 165 27.30 -10.84 4.45
N ASP A 166 27.28 -10.72 5.78
CA ASP A 166 26.91 -11.81 6.69
C ASP A 166 25.41 -12.15 6.63
N MET A 167 24.60 -11.24 6.07
CA MET A 167 23.17 -11.45 5.90
C MET A 167 22.82 -12.20 4.61
N LYS A 168 23.77 -12.36 3.69
CA LYS A 168 23.61 -13.18 2.49
C LYS A 168 24.09 -14.61 2.77
N PRO A 169 23.20 -15.60 2.89
CA PRO A 169 23.64 -16.96 3.19
C PRO A 169 24.50 -17.53 2.05
N PRO A 170 25.47 -18.42 2.35
CA PRO A 170 26.33 -19.04 1.33
C PRO A 170 25.52 -19.75 0.23
N THR A 171 24.39 -20.34 0.60
CA THR A 171 23.43 -20.98 -0.31
C THR A 171 22.03 -20.41 -0.10
N PHE A 172 21.25 -20.36 -1.18
CA PHE A 172 19.85 -19.95 -1.12
C PHE A 172 19.03 -20.82 -2.06
N ASP A 173 17.91 -21.34 -1.56
CA ASP A 173 16.98 -22.17 -2.33
C ASP A 173 15.89 -21.29 -2.93
N PHE A 174 15.91 -21.14 -4.26
CA PHE A 174 14.92 -20.37 -5.03
C PHE A 174 13.58 -21.12 -5.22
N LYS A 175 13.38 -22.25 -4.52
CA LYS A 175 12.12 -23.00 -4.43
C LYS A 175 11.60 -23.52 -5.77
N ASN A 176 12.47 -23.64 -6.76
CA ASN A 176 12.19 -24.19 -8.09
C ASN A 176 13.51 -24.49 -8.82
N ASN A 177 13.57 -25.61 -9.55
CA ASN A 177 14.79 -26.05 -10.24
C ASN A 177 15.22 -25.11 -11.37
N ASP A 178 14.28 -24.62 -12.18
CA ASP A 178 14.57 -23.70 -13.30
C ASP A 178 15.10 -22.36 -12.74
N LEU A 179 14.51 -21.88 -11.64
CA LEU A 179 14.97 -20.68 -10.95
C LEU A 179 16.33 -20.87 -10.27
N ASN A 180 16.60 -22.04 -9.68
CA ASN A 180 17.92 -22.37 -9.13
C ASN A 180 18.97 -22.36 -10.24
N ALA A 181 18.70 -22.97 -11.40
CA ALA A 181 19.61 -22.94 -12.54
C ALA A 181 19.86 -21.51 -13.05
N MET A 182 18.83 -20.65 -13.03
CA MET A 182 18.91 -19.26 -13.49
C MET A 182 19.65 -18.35 -12.50
N PHE A 183 19.34 -18.43 -11.20
CA PHE A 183 19.76 -17.45 -10.21
C PHE A 183 20.94 -17.87 -9.34
N LEU A 184 21.23 -19.16 -9.14
CA LEU A 184 22.41 -19.60 -8.37
C LEU A 184 23.74 -19.09 -8.96
N PRO A 185 23.97 -19.06 -10.29
CA PRO A 185 25.21 -18.48 -10.83
C PRO A 185 25.39 -17.00 -10.47
N ILE A 186 24.30 -16.24 -10.44
CA ILE A 186 24.31 -14.82 -10.06
C ILE A 186 24.48 -14.69 -8.53
N TRP A 187 23.82 -15.55 -7.76
CA TRP A 187 23.95 -15.62 -6.31
C TRP A 187 25.39 -15.87 -5.90
N ASN A 188 26.08 -16.82 -6.52
CA ASN A 188 27.44 -17.21 -6.16
C ASN A 188 28.50 -16.15 -6.52
N THR A 189 28.18 -15.21 -7.43
CA THR A 189 29.11 -14.16 -7.89
C THR A 189 28.83 -12.79 -7.27
N THR A 190 27.90 -12.71 -6.32
CA THR A 190 27.53 -11.49 -5.60
C THR A 190 27.76 -11.67 -4.11
N ASN A 191 28.12 -10.58 -3.44
CA ASN A 191 28.54 -10.60 -2.04
C ASN A 191 27.45 -10.12 -1.09
N THR A 192 26.46 -9.38 -1.57
CA THR A 192 25.36 -8.83 -0.76
C THR A 192 24.00 -9.08 -1.42
N TRP A 193 22.93 -8.97 -0.64
CA TRP A 193 21.57 -8.99 -1.18
C TRP A 193 21.36 -7.85 -2.18
N ARG A 194 21.88 -6.65 -1.91
CA ARG A 194 21.76 -5.50 -2.83
C ARG A 194 22.37 -5.79 -4.19
N GLU A 195 23.58 -6.36 -4.23
CA GLU A 195 24.25 -6.73 -5.48
C GLU A 195 23.45 -7.78 -6.25
N PHE A 196 22.99 -8.83 -5.58
CA PHE A 196 22.17 -9.88 -6.21
C PHE A 196 20.89 -9.30 -6.83
N ILE A 197 20.12 -8.54 -6.04
CA ILE A 197 18.87 -7.93 -6.46
C ILE A 197 19.10 -6.95 -7.62
N HIS A 198 20.17 -6.15 -7.56
CA HIS A 198 20.55 -5.26 -8.64
C HIS A 198 20.83 -6.02 -9.95
N ARG A 199 21.43 -7.22 -9.90
CA ARG A 199 21.66 -8.01 -11.11
C ARG A 199 20.38 -8.62 -11.69
N ILE A 200 19.38 -8.93 -10.87
CA ILE A 200 18.17 -9.62 -11.34
C ILE A 200 16.97 -8.70 -11.60
N HIS A 201 16.97 -7.44 -11.12
CA HIS A 201 15.78 -6.58 -11.16
C HIS A 201 15.24 -6.31 -12.57
N ALA A 202 16.11 -6.29 -13.57
CA ALA A 202 15.74 -6.07 -14.97
C ALA A 202 15.32 -7.36 -15.72
N THR A 203 15.28 -8.50 -15.03
CA THR A 203 14.92 -9.78 -15.65
C THR A 203 13.47 -9.73 -16.17
N PRO A 204 13.21 -10.17 -17.41
CA PRO A 204 11.84 -10.28 -17.91
C PRO A 204 10.98 -11.16 -16.99
N ASN A 205 9.74 -10.70 -16.74
CA ASN A 205 8.78 -11.39 -15.88
C ASN A 205 9.30 -11.61 -14.44
N ILE A 206 10.10 -10.67 -13.92
CA ILE A 206 10.72 -10.76 -12.58
C ILE A 206 9.71 -11.10 -11.49
N CYS A 207 8.50 -10.52 -11.52
CA CYS A 207 7.42 -10.84 -10.59
C CYS A 207 7.16 -12.36 -10.49
N GLN A 208 7.05 -13.02 -11.64
CA GLN A 208 6.77 -14.45 -11.73
C GLN A 208 7.92 -15.26 -11.14
N LYS A 209 9.15 -14.86 -11.48
CA LYS A 209 10.39 -15.54 -11.09
C LYS A 209 10.73 -15.36 -9.62
N VAL A 210 10.23 -14.31 -8.97
CA VAL A 210 10.44 -14.12 -7.52
C VAL A 210 9.32 -14.66 -6.66
N TYR A 211 8.12 -14.84 -7.21
CA TYR A 211 6.97 -15.33 -6.47
C TYR A 211 7.29 -16.55 -5.58
N PRO A 212 8.04 -17.58 -6.03
CA PRO A 212 8.34 -18.74 -5.18
C PRO A 212 9.14 -18.47 -3.91
N TRP A 213 9.95 -17.40 -3.89
CA TRP A 213 10.99 -17.23 -2.88
C TRP A 213 11.04 -15.85 -2.24
N TYR A 214 10.32 -14.85 -2.75
CA TYR A 214 10.39 -13.46 -2.27
C TYR A 214 10.09 -13.34 -0.77
N TYR A 215 9.09 -14.08 -0.28
CA TYR A 215 8.68 -14.03 1.12
C TYR A 215 9.77 -14.59 2.04
N ASN A 216 10.38 -15.71 1.66
CA ASN A 216 11.50 -16.30 2.41
C ASN A 216 12.74 -15.39 2.39
N ALA A 217 13.07 -14.79 1.25
CA ALA A 217 14.16 -13.82 1.15
C ALA A 217 13.94 -12.60 2.04
N ALA A 218 12.73 -12.03 2.02
CA ALA A 218 12.34 -10.94 2.91
C ALA A 218 12.48 -11.34 4.39
N LEU A 219 12.02 -12.54 4.77
CA LEU A 219 12.19 -13.05 6.15
C LEU A 219 13.65 -13.21 6.56
N LEU A 220 14.53 -13.67 5.67
CA LEU A 220 15.96 -13.73 6.01
C LEU A 220 16.55 -12.33 6.25
N LEU A 221 16.20 -11.38 5.40
CA LEU A 221 16.61 -9.97 5.54
C LEU A 221 16.06 -9.31 6.81
N THR A 222 14.91 -9.76 7.32
CA THR A 222 14.33 -9.27 8.58
C THR A 222 14.67 -10.15 9.79
N LYS A 223 15.61 -11.10 9.66
CA LYS A 223 15.98 -12.04 10.73
C LYS A 223 14.77 -12.82 11.30
N LYS A 224 13.85 -13.21 10.42
CA LYS A 224 12.59 -13.94 10.67
C LYS A 224 11.56 -13.15 11.47
N LEU A 225 11.71 -11.83 11.54
CA LEU A 225 10.75 -10.94 12.18
C LEU A 225 9.84 -10.35 11.09
N ASP A 226 8.59 -10.03 11.44
CA ASP A 226 7.64 -9.49 10.49
C ASP A 226 7.98 -8.04 10.11
N ILE A 227 7.72 -7.69 8.85
CA ILE A 227 7.72 -6.28 8.43
C ILE A 227 6.53 -5.59 9.12
N PRO A 228 6.69 -4.39 9.72
CA PRO A 228 5.60 -3.68 10.36
C PRO A 228 4.39 -3.49 9.45
N ALA A 229 3.20 -3.73 9.98
CA ALA A 229 1.95 -3.57 9.25
C ALA A 229 1.31 -2.20 9.48
N MET A 230 1.53 -1.58 10.65
CA MET A 230 0.99 -0.25 10.97
C MET A 230 2.01 0.84 10.66
N TRP A 231 1.60 1.79 9.83
CA TRP A 231 2.46 2.86 9.31
C TRP A 231 1.86 4.23 9.63
N CYS A 232 2.72 5.23 9.65
CA CYS A 232 2.38 6.62 9.83
C CYS A 232 3.10 7.49 8.78
N ILE A 233 2.41 8.51 8.27
CA ILE A 233 2.94 9.52 7.35
C ILE A 233 2.82 10.88 8.02
N ASP A 234 3.95 11.58 8.14
CA ASP A 234 4.00 12.99 8.55
C ASP A 234 3.66 13.87 7.34
N VAL A 235 2.47 14.48 7.38
CA VAL A 235 1.92 15.29 6.29
C VAL A 235 2.72 16.57 6.07
N GLN A 236 3.44 17.07 7.08
CA GLN A 236 4.25 18.27 6.97
C GLN A 236 5.56 18.00 6.22
N ARG A 237 6.04 16.75 6.23
CA ARG A 237 7.25 16.33 5.52
C ARG A 237 7.01 15.99 4.04
N LEU A 238 5.75 15.84 3.64
CA LEU A 238 5.41 15.54 2.26
C LEU A 238 5.74 16.73 1.34
N LYS A 239 6.64 16.49 0.39
CA LYS A 239 7.02 17.47 -0.62
C LYS A 239 6.23 17.24 -1.89
N PHE A 240 5.01 17.78 -1.98
CA PHE A 240 4.24 17.79 -3.21
C PHE A 240 3.83 19.22 -3.59
N LYS A 241 3.78 19.49 -4.90
CA LYS A 241 3.29 20.76 -5.42
C LYS A 241 1.78 20.81 -5.22
N ASN A 242 1.27 22.00 -4.89
CA ASN A 242 -0.17 22.23 -4.83
C ASN A 242 -0.81 21.83 -6.15
N ILE A 243 -1.80 20.94 -6.10
CA ILE A 243 -2.50 20.43 -7.27
C ILE A 243 -3.73 21.32 -7.48
N PRO A 244 -3.78 22.16 -8.54
CA PRO A 244 -4.94 23.01 -8.79
C PRO A 244 -6.14 22.13 -9.16
N PHE A 245 -7.28 22.36 -8.51
CA PHE A 245 -8.52 21.68 -8.83
C PHE A 245 -9.71 22.63 -8.76
N GLU A 246 -10.73 22.35 -9.57
CA GLU A 246 -11.96 23.13 -9.64
C GLU A 246 -13.14 22.28 -9.16
N ARG A 247 -14.02 22.86 -8.33
CA ARG A 247 -15.25 22.19 -7.90
C ARG A 247 -16.33 22.38 -8.96
N ILE A 248 -16.88 21.29 -9.48
CA ILE A 248 -17.76 21.32 -10.66
C ILE A 248 -19.24 21.48 -10.29
N SER A 249 -19.71 20.92 -9.17
CA SER A 249 -21.07 21.15 -8.63
C SER A 249 -21.34 20.34 -7.36
N LYS A 250 -22.33 20.78 -6.55
CA LYS A 250 -22.96 20.00 -5.47
C LYS A 250 -24.11 19.17 -6.05
N THR A 251 -24.08 17.85 -5.91
CA THR A 251 -25.28 17.03 -6.02
C THR A 251 -25.87 16.86 -4.62
N THR A 252 -26.92 17.60 -4.31
CA THR A 252 -27.72 17.40 -3.10
C THR A 252 -28.55 16.13 -3.23
N GLY A 253 -28.36 15.19 -2.29
CA GLY A 253 -29.35 14.18 -1.96
C GLY A 253 -29.15 12.82 -2.64
N GLY A 254 -28.72 11.84 -1.85
CA GLY A 254 -28.85 10.42 -2.15
C GLY A 254 -28.76 9.62 -0.85
N ARG A 255 -29.76 8.76 -0.57
CA ARG A 255 -29.72 7.82 0.56
C ARG A 255 -28.58 6.82 0.34
N VAL A 256 -27.68 6.71 1.31
CA VAL A 256 -26.54 5.79 1.24
C VAL A 256 -26.79 4.59 2.16
N ARG A 257 -26.71 3.37 1.61
CA ARG A 257 -26.50 2.16 2.41
C ARG A 257 -25.01 2.06 2.75
N MET A 258 -24.65 2.17 4.02
CA MET A 258 -23.33 1.76 4.50
C MET A 258 -23.23 0.24 4.38
N LYS A 259 -22.20 -0.25 3.68
CA LYS A 259 -21.75 -1.64 3.84
C LYS A 259 -20.52 -1.61 4.74
N THR A 260 -20.61 -2.32 5.85
CA THR A 260 -19.50 -2.57 6.76
C THR A 260 -18.48 -3.43 6.03
N TYR A 261 -17.26 -2.93 5.85
CA TYR A 261 -16.16 -3.73 5.34
C TYR A 261 -15.70 -4.66 6.45
N ILE A 262 -15.70 -5.96 6.16
CA ILE A 262 -15.10 -6.96 7.03
C ILE A 262 -13.59 -6.78 6.90
N GLN A 263 -12.90 -6.50 8.00
CA GLN A 263 -11.45 -6.65 8.07
C GLN A 263 -11.10 -8.06 7.61
N GLU A 264 -10.54 -8.19 6.40
CA GLU A 264 -9.94 -9.45 6.01
C GLU A 264 -8.87 -9.79 7.05
N LYS A 265 -8.97 -10.98 7.65
CA LYS A 265 -7.89 -11.53 8.46
C LYS A 265 -6.64 -11.49 7.58
N ILE A 266 -5.53 -11.00 8.16
CA ILE A 266 -4.20 -11.09 7.55
C ILE A 266 -3.89 -12.59 7.41
N GLY A 267 -4.27 -13.17 6.27
CA GLY A 267 -3.82 -14.49 5.87
C GLY A 267 -2.32 -14.45 5.69
N LYS A 268 -1.63 -15.52 6.11
CA LYS A 268 -0.27 -15.77 5.67
C LYS A 268 -0.34 -16.20 4.20
N ASP A 269 -0.51 -15.23 3.29
CA ASP A 269 -0.48 -15.46 1.85
C ASP A 269 0.98 -15.64 1.40
N CYS A 270 1.63 -16.63 2.00
CA CYS A 270 2.94 -17.13 1.60
C CYS A 270 2.80 -17.86 0.26
N PRO A 271 3.84 -17.85 -0.59
CA PRO A 271 3.88 -18.69 -1.77
C PRO A 271 3.55 -20.14 -1.43
N ILE A 272 2.62 -20.75 -2.16
CA ILE A 272 2.21 -22.14 -1.92
C ILE A 272 3.32 -23.06 -2.43
N PRO A 273 4.04 -23.82 -1.56
CA PRO A 273 5.24 -24.54 -2.00
C PRO A 273 4.98 -25.57 -3.09
N SER A 274 3.85 -26.30 -3.03
CA SER A 274 3.46 -27.28 -4.04
C SER A 274 3.26 -26.65 -5.41
N LEU A 275 2.57 -25.50 -5.47
CA LEU A 275 2.37 -24.75 -6.70
C LEU A 275 3.71 -24.29 -7.29
N CYS A 276 4.64 -23.84 -6.47
CA CYS A 276 5.91 -23.27 -6.92
C CYS A 276 6.86 -24.30 -7.53
N ASN A 277 6.90 -25.51 -6.97
CA ASN A 277 7.80 -26.58 -7.41
C ASN A 277 7.46 -27.10 -8.82
N GLU A 278 6.20 -27.00 -9.24
CA GLU A 278 5.70 -27.57 -10.51
C GLU A 278 5.77 -26.58 -11.69
N LEU A 279 5.99 -25.29 -11.41
CA LEU A 279 6.06 -24.26 -12.45
C LEU A 279 7.31 -24.39 -13.32
N LYS A 280 7.13 -24.12 -14.61
CA LYS A 280 8.22 -24.07 -15.59
C LYS A 280 8.54 -22.63 -15.95
N TYR A 281 9.79 -22.23 -15.69
CA TYR A 281 10.29 -20.89 -15.94
C TYR A 281 11.23 -20.94 -17.13
N ARG A 282 10.73 -20.53 -18.29
CA ARG A 282 11.53 -20.37 -19.52
C ARG A 282 12.25 -19.02 -19.53
#